data_AF-A0A4D6H952-F1
#
_entry.id   AF-A0A4D6H952-F1
#
_cell.length_a   1.000
_cell.length_b   1.000
_cell.length_c   1.000
_cell.angle_alpha   90.00
_cell.angle_beta   90.00
_cell.angle_gamma   90.00
#
_symmetry.space_group_name_H-M   'P 1'
#
loop_
_entity.id
_entity.type
_entity.pdbx_description
1 polymer ?
#
loop_
_entity_poly.entity_id
_entity_poly.type
_entity_poly.pdbx_seq_one_letter_code
_entity_poly.pdbx_strand_id
1 'polypeptide(L)' 'MTETATGSDLGIGLAMAFGALGLVGAAVMYLAAETQEIAAGGFALAVIAGGLAVAALHVYGG' A
#
# COMPACT_ATOMS: atom_id res chain seq x y z
N MET A 1 -25.09 16.26 24.54
CA MET A 1 -24.68 15.55 23.30
C MET A 1 -23.22 15.20 23.46
N THR A 2 -22.91 13.97 23.82
CA THR A 2 -21.54 13.46 23.70
C THR A 2 -21.38 13.14 22.22
N GLU A 3 -20.77 14.06 21.47
CA GLU A 3 -20.39 13.78 20.08
C GLU A 3 -19.56 12.50 20.10
N THR A 4 -20.02 11.48 19.36
CA THR A 4 -19.21 10.32 19.07
C THR A 4 -17.97 10.84 18.36
N ALA A 5 -16.84 10.91 19.06
CA ALA A 5 -15.54 10.96 18.43
C ALA A 5 -15.33 9.61 17.76
N THR A 6 -16.06 9.35 16.67
CA THR A 6 -15.75 8.25 15.76
C THR A 6 -14.43 8.66 15.13
N GLY A 7 -13.34 8.11 15.67
CA GLY A 7 -12.02 8.21 15.04
C GLY A 7 -12.13 7.82 13.57
N SER A 8 -11.42 8.55 12.70
CA SER A 8 -11.48 8.30 11.26
C SER A 8 -10.70 7.02 10.92
N ASP A 9 -11.34 6.06 10.26
CA ASP A 9 -10.70 4.84 9.74
C ASP A 9 -9.78 5.09 8.52
N LEU A 10 -9.40 6.34 8.27
CA LEU A 10 -8.58 6.75 7.12
C LEU A 10 -7.24 6.01 7.07
N GLY A 11 -6.57 5.82 8.21
CA GLY A 11 -5.30 5.10 8.27
C GLY A 11 -5.43 3.66 7.75
N ILE A 12 -6.48 2.96 8.17
CA ILE A 12 -6.76 1.59 7.73
C ILE A 12 -7.10 1.58 6.23
N GLY A 13 -7.99 2.47 5.79
CA GLY A 13 -8.40 2.54 4.39
C GLY A 13 -7.22 2.82 3.45
N LEU A 14 -6.34 3.74 3.82
CA LEU A 14 -5.17 4.09 3.04
C LEU A 14 -4.12 2.97 3.05
N ALA A 15 -3.93 2.30 4.19
CA ALA A 15 -3.05 1.13 4.27
C ALA A 15 -3.54 -0.02 3.37
N MET A 16 -4.85 -0.27 3.33
CA MET A 16 -5.45 -1.27 2.44
C MET A 16 -5.28 -0.89 0.96
N ALA A 17 -5.48 0.37 0.60
CA ALA A 17 -5.29 0.86 -0.76
C ALA A 17 -3.83 0.70 -1.24
N PHE A 18 -2.86 1.10 -0.41
CA PHE A 18 -1.45 0.90 -0.71
C PHE A 18 -1.06 -0.58 -0.70
N GLY A 19 -1.64 -1.41 0.18
CA GLY A 19 -1.47 -2.85 0.16
C GLY A 19 -1.93 -3.47 -1.16
N ALA A 20 -3.09 -3.05 -1.68
CA ALA A 20 -3.59 -3.48 -2.98
C ALA A 20 -2.67 -3.06 -4.13
N LEU A 21 -2.14 -1.83 -4.11
CA LEU A 21 -1.11 -1.39 -5.06
C LEU A 21 0.17 -2.23 -4.94
N GLY A 22 0.55 -2.61 -3.72
CA GLY A 22 1.66 -3.50 -3.45
C GLY A 22 1.48 -4.87 -4.13
N LEU A 23 0.29 -5.45 -4.01
CA LEU A 23 -0.06 -6.70 -4.68
C LEU A 23 -0.04 -6.57 -6.20
N VAL A 24 -0.49 -5.44 -6.76
CA VAL A 24 -0.38 -5.17 -8.20
C VAL A 24 1.09 -5.12 -8.64
N GLY A 25 1.96 -4.43 -7.90
CA GLY A 25 3.41 -4.42 -8.18
C GLY A 25 4.02 -5.82 -8.13
N ALA A 26 3.68 -6.60 -7.10
CA ALA A 26 4.13 -7.98 -6.97
C ALA A 26 3.61 -8.90 -8.10
N ALA A 27 2.36 -8.71 -8.54
CA ALA A 27 1.80 -9.42 -9.68
C ALA A 27 2.54 -9.07 -10.98
N VAL A 28 2.85 -7.79 -11.21
CA VAL A 28 3.67 -7.36 -12.35
C VAL A 28 5.06 -8.01 -12.30
N MET A 29 5.72 -8.00 -11.14
CA MET A 29 7.00 -8.67 -10.94
C MET A 29 6.93 -10.16 -11.30
N TYR A 30 5.89 -10.85 -10.84
CA TYR A 30 5.69 -12.28 -11.08
C TYR A 30 5.41 -12.60 -12.56
N LEU A 31 4.50 -11.84 -13.20
CA LEU A 31 4.08 -12.09 -14.58
C LEU A 31 5.14 -11.66 -15.61
N ALA A 32 5.95 -10.66 -15.31
CA ALA A 32 6.98 -10.15 -16.21
C ALA A 32 8.38 -10.75 -15.94
N ALA A 33 8.46 -11.93 -15.32
CA ALA A 33 9.72 -12.54 -14.88
C ALA A 33 10.77 -12.72 -16.00
N GLU A 34 10.34 -12.87 -17.26
CA GLU A 34 11.25 -12.98 -18.42
C GLU A 34 11.81 -11.62 -18.89
N THR A 35 11.25 -10.50 -18.44
CA THR A 35 11.68 -9.14 -18.77
C THR A 35 12.16 -8.42 -17.52
N GLN A 36 13.47 -8.54 -17.24
CA GLN A 36 14.08 -8.08 -15.99
C GLN A 36 13.77 -6.62 -15.65
N GLU A 37 13.77 -5.72 -16.63
CA GLU A 37 13.49 -4.30 -16.41
C GLU A 37 12.06 -4.06 -15.91
N ILE A 38 11.07 -4.74 -16.49
CA ILE A 38 9.66 -4.63 -16.10
C ILE A 38 9.44 -5.29 -14.73
N ALA A 39 10.03 -6.47 -14.50
CA ALA A 39 9.91 -7.16 -13.22
C ALA A 39 10.50 -6.33 -12.07
N ALA A 40 11.67 -5.71 -12.29
CA ALA A 40 12.30 -4.81 -11.33
C ALA A 40 11.42 -3.58 -11.03
N GLY A 41 10.76 -3.01 -12.06
CA GLY A 41 9.79 -1.94 -11.88
C GLY A 41 8.59 -2.35 -11.03
N GLY A 42 8.03 -3.54 -11.26
CA GLY A 42 6.96 -4.11 -10.45
C GLY A 42 7.35 -4.30 -8.99
N PHE A 43 8.55 -4.83 -8.74
CA PHE A 43 9.11 -4.97 -7.40
C PHE A 43 9.27 -3.61 -6.70
N ALA A 44 9.84 -2.62 -7.38
CA ALA A 44 10.02 -1.28 -6.83
C ALA A 44 8.69 -0.64 -6.42
N LEU A 45 7.66 -0.76 -7.27
CA LEU A 45 6.28 -0.34 -6.94
C LEU A 45 5.81 -1.03 -5.66
N ALA A 46 5.95 -2.36 -5.57
CA ALA A 46 5.48 -3.13 -4.44
C ALA A 46 6.11 -2.67 -3.11
N VAL A 47 7.42 -2.44 -3.10
CA VAL A 47 8.16 -1.97 -1.93
C VAL A 47 7.74 -0.55 -1.53
N ILE A 48 7.62 0.37 -2.48
CA ILE A 48 7.19 1.75 -2.21
C ILE A 48 5.78 1.77 -1.63
N ALA A 49 4.85 1.03 -2.24
CA ALA A 49 3.48 0.93 -1.76
C ALA A 49 3.42 0.32 -0.35
N GLY A 50 4.20 -0.73 -0.07
CA GLY A 50 4.33 -1.29 1.28
C GLY A 50 4.83 -0.28 2.31
N GLY A 51 5.85 0.51 1.97
CA GLY A 51 6.33 1.59 2.82
C GLY A 51 5.27 2.66 3.08
N LEU A 52 4.51 3.07 2.05
CA LEU A 52 3.41 4.02 2.18
C LEU A 52 2.26 3.47 3.02
N ALA A 53 1.97 2.17 2.96
CA ALA A 53 0.96 1.53 3.81
C ALA A 53 1.33 1.66 5.30
N VAL A 54 2.59 1.41 5.66
CA VAL A 54 3.08 1.59 7.02
C VAL A 54 3.04 3.07 7.43
N ALA A 55 3.48 3.98 6.55
CA ALA A 55 3.44 5.42 6.81
C ALA A 55 2.00 5.91 7.04
N ALA A 56 1.03 5.42 6.27
CA ALA A 56 -0.38 5.76 6.44
C ALA A 56 -0.92 5.38 7.82
N LEU A 57 -0.58 4.20 8.32
CA LEU A 57 -0.98 3.77 9.67
C LEU A 57 -0.32 4.63 10.75
N HIS A 58 0.93 5.02 10.58
CA HIS A 58 1.62 5.86 11.57
C HIS A 58 1.11 7.31 11.60
N VAL A 59 0.73 7.87 10.45
CA VAL A 59 0.27 9.26 10.35
C VAL A 59 -1.22 9.40 10.69
N TYR A 60 -2.04 8.40 10.35
CA TYR A 60 -3.50 8.50 10.43
C TYR A 60 -4.18 7.42 11.30
N GLY A 61 -3.45 6.45 11.85
CA GLY A 61 -4.00 5.36 12.66
C GLY A 61 -4.04 5.64 14.17
N GLY A 62 -4.24 6.91 14.55
CA GLY A 62 -4.23 7.39 15.93
C GLY A 62 -5.24 6.72 16.86
#